data_AF-A0A496UEZ6-F1
#
_entry.id   AF-A0A496UEZ6-F1
#
_cell.length_a   1.000
_cell.length_b   1.000
_cell.length_c   1.000
_cell.angle_alpha   90.00
_cell.angle_beta   90.00
_cell.angle_gamma   90.00
#
_symmetry.space_group_name_H-M   'P 1'
#
loop_
_entity.id
_entity.type
_entity.pdbx_description
1 polymer ?
#
loop_
_entity_poly.entity_id
_entity_poly.type
_entity_poly.pdbx_seq_one_letter_code
_entity_poly.pdbx_strand_id
1 'polypeptide(L)'
;MVPDDGLDMVCVYLLAPVGSWTSHVIRLLKSEFYWDYMRDLTKVELGVESRIVFGGDGSPFIHDNNMVSCRLFQKPADIAIILEIGCTHSNKLAAQDDVKDLYAKFKDDDGLDFQQVQERYTPPFGGQ
;
A
#
# COMPACT_ATOMS: atom_id res chain seq x y z
N MET A 1 10.98 -5.07 32.91
CA MET A 1 11.10 -3.96 31.95
C MET A 1 11.37 -4.60 30.61
N VAL A 2 10.43 -4.49 29.68
CA VAL A 2 10.69 -4.78 28.27
C VAL A 2 11.61 -3.63 27.80
N PRO A 3 12.75 -3.91 27.15
CA PRO A 3 13.54 -2.83 26.60
C PRO A 3 12.68 -2.08 25.58
N ASP A 4 12.61 -0.76 25.75
CA ASP A 4 12.05 0.11 24.74
C ASP A 4 13.08 0.17 23.61
N ASP A 5 12.96 -0.76 22.66
CA ASP A 5 13.81 -0.82 21.47
C ASP A 5 13.51 0.33 20.49
N GLY A 6 12.77 1.36 20.94
CA GLY A 6 12.92 2.76 20.51
C GLY A 6 13.09 2.94 19.02
N LEU A 7 12.25 2.30 18.21
CA LEU A 7 12.28 2.51 16.78
C LEU A 7 11.67 3.88 16.51
N ASP A 8 12.51 4.87 16.20
CA ASP A 8 12.03 6.19 15.80
C ASP A 8 11.18 6.02 14.53
N MET A 9 9.90 6.41 14.62
CA MET A 9 8.97 6.35 13.50
C MET A 9 8.75 7.76 12.94
N VAL A 10 8.98 7.92 11.64
CA VAL A 10 8.73 9.17 10.92
C VAL A 10 7.61 8.95 9.91
N CYS A 11 6.51 9.68 10.07
CA CYS A 11 5.43 9.72 9.08
C CYS A 11 5.58 10.96 8.20
N VAL A 12 5.68 10.76 6.89
CA VAL A 12 5.78 11.82 5.88
C VAL A 12 4.53 11.79 5.01
N TYR A 13 3.86 12.93 4.90
CA TYR A 13 2.68 13.10 4.07
C TYR A 13 3.06 13.73 2.73
N LEU A 14 2.64 13.10 1.64
CA LEU A 14 2.91 13.54 0.28
C LEU A 14 1.59 13.68 -0.48
N LEU A 15 1.45 14.74 -1.26
CA LEU A 15 0.29 14.97 -2.12
C LEU A 15 0.70 14.84 -3.58
N ALA A 16 0.17 13.83 -4.26
CA ALA A 16 0.36 13.60 -5.69
C ALA A 16 -0.56 14.51 -6.52
N PRO A 17 -0.12 14.95 -7.71
CA PRO A 17 -1.00 15.55 -8.71
C PRO A 17 -2.14 14.61 -9.13
N VAL A 18 -3.29 15.19 -9.48
CA VAL A 18 -4.46 14.43 -9.98
C VAL A 18 -4.08 13.56 -11.17
N GLY A 19 -4.47 12.27 -11.12
CA GLY A 19 -4.21 11.29 -12.17
C GLY A 19 -2.79 10.72 -12.19
N SER A 20 -1.95 11.08 -11.23
CA SER A 20 -0.57 10.56 -11.12
C SER A 20 -0.34 9.64 -9.92
N TRP A 21 -1.29 9.59 -8.99
CA TRP A 21 -1.19 8.88 -7.72
C TRP A 21 -0.77 7.41 -7.90
N THR A 22 -1.48 6.67 -8.75
CA THR A 22 -1.17 5.26 -9.05
C THR A 22 0.27 5.06 -9.52
N SER A 23 0.74 5.91 -10.44
CA SER A 23 2.09 5.81 -10.99
C SER A 23 3.17 6.07 -9.92
N HIS A 24 2.91 6.99 -8.99
CA HIS A 24 3.82 7.26 -7.88
C HIS A 24 3.88 6.10 -6.88
N VAL A 25 2.73 5.53 -6.53
CA VAL A 25 2.65 4.36 -5.64
C VAL A 25 3.42 3.18 -6.24
N ILE A 26 3.17 2.84 -7.51
CA ILE A 26 3.87 1.75 -8.20
C ILE A 26 5.38 2.00 -8.31
N ARG A 27 5.79 3.25 -8.57
CA ARG A 27 7.22 3.59 -8.61
C ARG A 27 7.91 3.35 -7.27
N LEU A 28 7.23 3.65 -6.15
CA LEU A 28 7.77 3.45 -4.81
C LEU A 28 7.81 1.97 -4.42
N LEU A 29 6.78 1.20 -4.77
CA LEU A 29 6.76 -0.25 -4.58
C LEU A 29 7.81 -1.00 -5.42
N LYS A 30 8.30 -0.39 -6.51
CA LYS A 30 9.44 -0.89 -7.30
C LYS A 30 10.80 -0.41 -6.76
N SER A 31 10.79 0.41 -5.72
CA SER A 31 11.95 0.90 -4.97
C SER A 31 12.00 0.15 -3.63
N GLU A 32 12.73 0.65 -2.64
CA GLU A 32 12.81 0.09 -1.29
C GLU A 32 11.61 0.44 -0.39
N PHE A 33 10.43 0.70 -0.95
CA PHE A 33 9.21 0.86 -0.16
C PHE A 33 8.33 -0.37 -0.29
N TYR A 34 7.71 -0.72 0.83
CA TYR A 34 6.88 -1.89 0.98
C TYR A 34 5.48 -1.48 1.37
N TRP A 35 4.53 -2.33 1.06
CA TRP A 35 3.18 -2.15 1.52
C TRP A 35 3.05 -2.94 2.83
N ASP A 36 2.45 -2.39 3.88
CA ASP A 36 2.19 -3.18 5.10
C ASP A 36 1.19 -4.29 4.80
N TYR A 37 1.75 -5.45 4.47
CA TYR A 37 1.10 -6.66 3.99
C TYR A 37 0.63 -7.57 5.13
N MET A 38 0.93 -7.18 6.37
CA MET A 38 1.06 -8.11 7.49
C MET A 38 -0.25 -8.52 8.15
N ARG A 39 -1.40 -7.91 7.80
CA ARG A 39 -2.62 -8.14 8.59
C ARG A 39 -3.61 -9.07 7.94
N ASP A 40 -4.08 -8.80 6.71
CA ASP A 40 -5.21 -9.57 6.14
C ASP A 40 -5.11 -9.70 4.61
N LEU A 41 -4.28 -10.63 4.13
CA LEU A 41 -4.31 -11.02 2.72
C LEU A 41 -5.54 -11.87 2.44
N THR A 42 -6.40 -11.37 1.56
CA THR A 42 -7.58 -12.12 1.12
C THR A 42 -7.52 -12.29 -0.39
N LYS A 43 -7.56 -13.53 -0.87
CA LYS A 43 -7.83 -13.79 -2.29
C LYS A 43 -9.34 -13.79 -2.49
N VAL A 44 -9.82 -12.87 -3.31
CA VAL A 44 -11.22 -12.77 -3.68
C VAL A 44 -11.40 -13.42 -5.04
N GLU A 45 -12.33 -14.37 -5.13
CA GLU A 45 -12.72 -15.03 -6.38
C GLU A 45 -14.04 -14.43 -6.87
N LEU A 46 -14.05 -13.90 -8.10
CA LEU A 46 -15.20 -13.33 -8.77
C LEU A 46 -15.40 -14.06 -10.11
N GLY A 47 -16.15 -15.16 -10.07
CA GLY A 47 -16.38 -15.99 -11.25
C GLY A 47 -15.11 -16.70 -11.70
N VAL A 48 -14.59 -16.33 -12.87
CA VAL A 48 -13.32 -16.87 -13.43
C VAL A 48 -12.11 -15.99 -13.10
N GLU A 49 -12.34 -14.83 -12.46
CA GLU A 49 -11.28 -13.93 -12.05
C GLU A 49 -10.95 -14.17 -10.57
N SER A 50 -9.65 -14.17 -10.26
CA SER A 50 -9.20 -14.13 -8.87
C SER A 50 -8.31 -12.93 -8.69
N ARG A 51 -8.47 -12.21 -7.58
CA ARG A 51 -7.65 -11.05 -7.24
C ARG A 51 -7.22 -11.14 -5.78
N ILE A 52 -5.95 -10.85 -5.52
CA ILE A 52 -5.49 -10.66 -4.13
C ILE A 52 -5.83 -9.23 -3.72
N VAL A 53 -6.61 -9.11 -2.65
CA VAL A 53 -7.00 -7.85 -2.03
C VAL A 53 -6.19 -7.69 -0.75
N PHE A 54 -5.71 -6.47 -0.53
CA PHE A 54 -4.85 -6.12 0.59
C PHE A 54 -5.70 -5.50 1.71
N GLY A 55 -5.68 -6.10 2.90
CA GLY A 55 -6.18 -5.49 4.12
C GLY A 55 -5.07 -4.79 4.93
N GLY A 56 -5.45 -4.03 5.96
CA GLY A 56 -4.53 -3.40 6.90
C GLY A 56 -4.20 -1.93 6.63
N ASP A 57 -3.23 -1.41 7.40
CA ASP A 57 -2.92 0.02 7.49
C ASP A 57 -2.29 0.62 6.22
N GLY A 58 -1.83 -0.22 5.28
CA GLY A 58 -1.31 0.20 3.98
C GLY A 58 -2.35 0.29 2.86
N SER A 59 -3.56 -0.26 3.05
CA SER A 59 -4.58 -0.34 1.99
C SER A 59 -5.05 1.05 1.50
N PRO A 60 -5.36 1.23 0.19
CA PRO A 60 -5.92 2.47 -0.32
C PRO A 60 -7.20 2.84 0.41
N PHE A 61 -7.20 4.03 1.01
CA PHE A 61 -8.32 4.58 1.73
C PHE A 61 -8.92 5.75 0.95
N ILE A 62 -10.25 5.77 0.87
CA ILE A 62 -11.00 6.89 0.29
C ILE A 62 -11.60 7.71 1.42
N HIS A 63 -11.10 8.92 1.57
CA HIS A 63 -11.47 9.85 2.62
C HIS A 63 -12.74 10.64 2.27
N ASP A 64 -13.35 11.27 3.28
CA ASP A 64 -14.57 12.05 3.09
C ASP A 64 -14.38 13.33 2.26
N ASN A 65 -13.15 13.82 2.17
CA ASN A 65 -12.78 14.96 1.34
C ASN A 65 -12.44 14.59 -0.13
N ASN A 66 -12.90 13.42 -0.60
CA ASN A 66 -12.60 12.88 -1.94
C ASN A 66 -11.11 12.59 -2.18
N MET A 67 -10.30 12.45 -1.13
CA MET A 67 -8.91 12.03 -1.26
C MET A 67 -8.84 10.50 -1.34
N VAL A 68 -7.97 9.99 -2.22
CA VAL A 68 -7.43 8.63 -2.10
C VAL A 68 -6.06 8.74 -1.44
N SER A 69 -5.72 7.87 -0.47
CA SER A 69 -4.35 7.73 0.00
C SER A 69 -3.99 6.27 0.32
N CYS A 70 -2.70 5.97 0.37
CA CYS A 70 -2.20 4.71 0.91
C CYS A 70 -0.92 4.97 1.71
N ARG A 71 -0.58 4.05 2.60
CA ARG A 71 0.68 4.10 3.35
C ARG A 71 1.68 3.10 2.81
N LEU A 72 2.89 3.55 2.61
CA LEU A 72 4.04 2.75 2.23
C LEU A 72 5.10 2.85 3.32
N PHE A 73 5.87 1.80 3.48
CA PHE A 73 6.73 1.58 4.64
C PHE A 73 8.15 1.30 4.16
N GLN A 74 9.13 1.91 4.79
CA GLN A 74 10.56 1.62 4.58
C GLN A 74 11.25 1.63 5.93
N LYS A 75 12.18 0.70 6.16
CA LYS A 75 13.02 0.71 7.37
C LYS A 75 14.48 0.85 6.97
N PRO A 76 15.00 2.07 6.84
CA PRO A 76 16.44 2.28 6.82
C PRO A 76 17.01 2.03 8.22
N ALA A 77 17.85 1.00 8.39
CA ALA A 77 18.56 0.68 9.63
C ALA A 77 17.68 0.74 10.90
N ASP A 78 17.71 1.88 11.61
CA ASP A 78 17.13 2.08 12.94
C ASP A 78 15.84 2.94 12.95
N ILE A 79 15.45 3.51 11.81
CA ILE A 79 14.25 4.36 11.69
C ILE A 79 13.21 3.65 10.82
N ALA A 80 11.93 3.68 11.20
CA ALA A 80 10.84 3.33 10.29
C ALA A 80 10.25 4.59 9.66
N ILE A 81 10.28 4.65 8.33
CA ILE A 81 9.64 5.69 7.54
C ILE A 81 8.30 5.16 7.04
N ILE A 82 7.25 5.93 7.31
CA ILE A 82 5.91 5.73 6.74
C ILE A 82 5.67 6.89 5.78
N LEU A 83 5.45 6.59 4.50
CA LEU A 83 4.97 7.55 3.52
C LEU A 83 3.47 7.39 3.36
N GLU A 84 2.70 8.39 3.73
CA GLU A 84 1.30 8.48 3.33
C GLU A 84 1.19 9.34 2.07
N ILE A 85 0.83 8.72 0.95
CA ILE A 85 0.70 9.41 -0.35
C ILE A 85 -0.78 9.54 -0.66
N GLY A 86 -1.24 10.78 -0.74
CA GLY A 86 -2.61 11.13 -1.08
C GLY A 86 -2.75 11.78 -2.46
N CYS A 87 -3.97 11.81 -2.97
CA CYS A 87 -4.38 12.62 -4.12
C CYS A 87 -5.84 13.07 -3.92
N THR A 88 -6.10 14.37 -4.03
CA THR A 88 -7.44 14.95 -3.84
C THR A 88 -8.18 15.06 -5.15
N HIS A 89 -9.39 14.53 -5.21
CA HIS A 89 -10.24 14.56 -6.40
C HIS A 89 -11.45 15.47 -6.22
N SER A 90 -12.16 15.74 -7.32
CA SER A 90 -13.42 16.50 -7.30
C SER A 90 -14.59 15.72 -6.68
N ASN A 91 -14.53 14.39 -6.67
CA ASN A 91 -15.57 13.51 -6.11
C ASN A 91 -15.00 12.13 -5.76
N LYS A 92 -15.76 11.34 -4.97
CA LYS A 92 -15.37 9.98 -4.57
C LYS A 92 -15.27 8.98 -5.72
N LEU A 93 -15.99 9.17 -6.83
CA LEU A 93 -15.91 8.26 -7.99
C LEU A 93 -14.54 8.33 -8.66
N ALA A 94 -14.00 9.54 -8.84
CA ALA A 94 -12.66 9.73 -9.38
C ALA A 94 -11.57 9.14 -8.47
N ALA A 95 -11.72 9.26 -7.15
CA ALA A 95 -10.83 8.60 -6.18
C ALA A 95 -10.92 7.06 -6.27
N GLN A 96 -12.12 6.50 -6.50
CA GLN A 96 -12.30 5.06 -6.72
C GLN A 96 -11.64 4.58 -8.02
N ASP A 97 -11.62 5.40 -9.06
CA ASP A 97 -10.99 5.03 -10.34
C ASP A 97 -9.46 4.93 -10.21
N ASP A 98 -8.83 5.80 -9.39
CA ASP A 98 -7.41 5.67 -9.06
C ASP A 98 -7.11 4.37 -8.29
N VAL A 99 -7.97 3.97 -7.34
CA VAL A 99 -7.86 2.69 -6.65
C VAL A 99 -7.98 1.52 -7.64
N LYS A 100 -8.94 1.56 -8.56
CA LYS A 100 -9.11 0.52 -9.60
C LYS A 100 -7.88 0.44 -10.52
N ASP A 101 -7.36 1.59 -10.97
CA ASP A 101 -6.15 1.62 -11.81
C ASP A 101 -4.95 1.04 -11.07
N LEU A 102 -4.78 1.35 -9.78
CA LEU A 102 -3.73 0.74 -8.95
C LEU A 102 -3.85 -0.77 -8.89
N TYR A 103 -5.03 -1.30 -8.58
CA TYR A 103 -5.24 -2.76 -8.56
C TYR A 103 -5.06 -3.41 -9.93
N ALA A 104 -5.39 -2.72 -11.02
CA ALA A 104 -5.13 -3.22 -12.36
C ALA A 104 -3.63 -3.39 -12.67
N LYS A 105 -2.74 -2.63 -11.99
CA LYS A 105 -1.28 -2.81 -12.14
C LYS A 105 -0.75 -4.08 -11.46
N PHE A 106 -1.51 -4.68 -10.55
CA PHE A 106 -1.17 -5.96 -9.92
C PHE A 106 -1.77 -7.16 -10.64
N LYS A 107 -2.47 -6.96 -11.77
CA LYS A 107 -3.12 -8.06 -12.50
C LYS A 107 -2.15 -9.16 -12.93
N ASP A 108 -0.91 -8.79 -13.27
CA ASP A 108 0.14 -9.76 -13.62
C ASP A 108 0.55 -10.64 -12.42
N ASP A 109 0.26 -10.21 -11.20
CA ASP A 109 0.52 -10.92 -9.95
C ASP A 109 -0.68 -11.77 -9.48
N ASP A 110 -1.83 -11.76 -10.18
CA ASP A 110 -3.03 -12.54 -9.82
C ASP A 110 -2.80 -14.06 -9.83
N GLY A 111 -1.78 -14.51 -10.58
CA GLY A 111 -1.35 -15.90 -10.65
C GLY A 111 -0.40 -16.33 -9.52
N LEU A 112 0.06 -15.40 -8.69
CA LEU A 112 0.93 -15.70 -7.57
C LEU A 112 0.13 -16.33 -6.42
N ASP A 113 0.77 -17.23 -5.68
CA ASP A 113 0.26 -17.71 -4.40
C ASP A 113 0.55 -16.71 -3.27
N PHE A 114 -0.09 -16.90 -2.11
CA PHE A 114 0.07 -15.97 -0.99
C PHE A 114 1.52 -15.82 -0.51
N GLN A 115 2.32 -16.89 -0.58
CA GLN A 115 3.71 -16.85 -0.13
C GLN A 115 4.55 -15.97 -1.05
N GLN A 116 4.40 -16.12 -2.36
CA GLN A 116 5.09 -15.29 -3.36
C GLN A 116 4.75 -13.81 -3.24
N VAL A 117 3.47 -13.51 -2.96
CA VAL A 117 3.03 -12.12 -2.78
C VAL A 117 3.56 -11.55 -1.46
N GLN A 118 3.58 -12.36 -0.39
CA GLN A 118 4.17 -11.98 0.89
C GLN A 118 5.66 -11.67 0.75
N GLU A 119 6.45 -12.52 0.08
CA GLU A 119 7.89 -12.29 -0.12
C GLU A 119 8.19 -11.00 -0.90
N ARG A 120 7.33 -10.64 -1.86
CA ARG A 120 7.56 -9.48 -2.74
C ARG A 120 7.19 -8.14 -2.12
N TYR A 121 6.12 -8.11 -1.32
CA TYR A 121 5.52 -6.85 -0.87
C TYR A 121 5.55 -6.64 0.64
N THR A 122 5.89 -7.66 1.44
CA THR A 122 6.03 -7.51 2.89
C THR A 122 7.29 -6.73 3.24
N PRO A 123 7.21 -5.72 4.11
CA PRO A 123 8.40 -5.06 4.62
C PRO A 123 9.33 -6.08 5.31
N PRO A 124 10.66 -5.95 5.18
CA PRO A 124 11.62 -6.85 5.83
C PRO A 124 11.71 -6.62 7.37
N PHE A 125 10.69 -6.02 7.98
CA PHE A 125 10.66 -5.63 9.38
C PHE A 125 9.25 -5.75 9.96
N GLY A 126 9.16 -5.93 11.27
CA GLY A 126 7.91 -6.24 11.96
C GLY A 126 7.57 -7.73 12.00
N GLY A 127 8.47 -8.60 11.52
CA GLY A 127 8.39 -10.03 11.79
C GLY A 127 8.43 -10.31 13.29
N GLN A 128 7.55 -11.20 13.74
CA GLN A 128 7.61 -11.82 15.07
C GLN A 128 8.91 -12.60 15.25
#